data_AF-A0A511D8B0-F1
#
_entry.id   AF-A0A511D8B0-F1
#
_cell.length_a   1.000
_cell.length_b   1.000
_cell.length_c   1.000
_cell.angle_alpha   90.00
_cell.angle_beta   90.00
_cell.angle_gamma   90.00
#
_symmetry.space_group_name_H-M   'P 1'
#
loop_
_entity.id
_entity.type
_entity.pdbx_description
1 polymer ?
#
loop_
_entity_poly.entity_id
_entity_poly.type
_entity_poly.pdbx_seq_one_letter_code
_entity_poly.pdbx_strand_id
1 'polypeptide(L)'
;MSAGVAAHNQEIESLRAGLPSRDRESVEAYLELVLDRTPLPDDVPRQAEVAYSPLGEQAVVRFELPPVDVVPTIANYTFVGTTGELREKRRSDAEFRRLYQSIVSQIALLYMRDLFEADPDLENVEFGGHVHAINPATGQREYPCLISFAVDRERYQSLNLRDVTRRSVLPIWRSSKAGVTEAGGPGRFWRGIRRSVRGGTASSSAGS
;
A
#
# COMPACT_ATOMS: atom_id res chain seq x y z
N MET A 1 14.61 -25.83 23.99
CA MET A 1 13.85 -24.99 23.03
C MET A 1 14.15 -23.55 23.40
N SER A 2 14.62 -22.75 22.44
CA SER A 2 15.33 -21.48 22.69
C SER A 2 14.41 -20.36 23.20
N ALA A 3 14.92 -19.53 24.12
CA ALA A 3 14.19 -18.41 24.73
C ALA A 3 13.59 -17.41 23.71
N GLY A 4 14.17 -17.32 22.51
CA GLY A 4 13.64 -16.48 21.43
C GLY A 4 12.28 -16.95 20.88
N VAL A 5 12.02 -18.26 20.84
CA VAL A 5 10.72 -18.79 20.39
C VAL A 5 9.62 -18.50 21.41
N ALA A 6 9.94 -18.58 22.70
CA ALA A 6 8.98 -18.28 23.77
C ALA A 6 8.61 -16.78 23.79
N ALA A 7 9.59 -15.89 23.63
CA ALA A 7 9.34 -14.45 23.56
C ALA A 7 8.48 -14.06 22.34
N HIS A 8 8.77 -14.61 21.17
CA HIS A 8 7.96 -14.39 19.97
C HIS A 8 6.53 -14.91 20.12
N ASN A 9 6.35 -16.12 20.67
CA ASN A 9 5.01 -16.66 20.91
C ASN A 9 4.21 -15.79 21.89
N GLN A 10 4.86 -15.21 22.89
CA GLN A 10 4.21 -14.33 23.86
C GLN A 10 3.78 -13.01 23.20
N GLU A 11 4.61 -12.42 22.34
CA GLU A 11 4.26 -11.24 21.55
C GLU A 11 3.05 -11.49 20.65
N ILE A 12 3.02 -12.62 19.94
CA ILE A 12 1.88 -13.01 19.11
C ILE A 12 0.60 -13.17 19.93
N GLU A 13 0.69 -13.74 21.13
CA GLU A 13 -0.47 -13.91 22.02
C GLU A 13 -0.98 -12.55 22.53
N SER A 14 -0.07 -11.62 22.87
CA SER A 14 -0.42 -10.26 23.26
C SER A 14 -1.15 -9.51 22.13
N LEU A 15 -0.64 -9.58 20.89
CA LEU A 15 -1.29 -8.97 19.72
C LEU A 15 -2.68 -9.60 19.47
N ARG A 16 -2.80 -10.92 19.58
CA ARG A 16 -4.09 -11.61 19.43
C ARG A 16 -5.10 -11.14 20.47
N ALA A 17 -4.68 -11.01 21.73
CA ALA A 17 -5.55 -10.62 22.83
C ALA A 17 -6.04 -9.16 22.74
N GLY A 18 -5.29 -8.28 22.08
CA GLY A 18 -5.67 -6.87 21.90
C GLY A 18 -6.65 -6.59 20.76
N LEU A 19 -6.84 -7.54 19.82
CA LEU A 19 -7.76 -7.37 18.70
C LEU A 19 -9.22 -7.11 19.12
N PRO A 20 -9.83 -7.86 20.06
CA PRO A 20 -11.21 -7.60 20.48
C PRO A 20 -11.42 -6.23 21.13
N SER A 21 -10.37 -5.69 21.76
CA SER A 21 -10.39 -4.34 22.34
C SER A 21 -10.02 -3.23 21.35
N ARG A 22 -9.81 -3.58 20.07
CA ARG A 22 -9.39 -2.66 19.01
C ARG A 22 -8.12 -1.90 19.39
N ASP A 23 -7.23 -2.57 20.13
CA ASP A 23 -5.94 -1.99 20.52
C ASP A 23 -5.13 -1.64 19.27
N ARG A 24 -4.49 -0.46 19.28
CA ARG A 24 -3.87 0.09 18.08
C ARG A 24 -2.82 -0.85 17.49
N GLU A 25 -1.85 -1.24 18.32
CA GLU A 25 -0.69 -2.03 17.88
C GLU A 25 -1.13 -3.41 17.39
N SER A 26 -2.11 -3.99 18.07
CA SER A 26 -2.72 -5.27 17.70
C SER A 26 -3.38 -5.24 16.32
N VAL A 27 -4.15 -4.18 16.02
CA VAL A 27 -4.81 -4.01 14.72
C VAL A 27 -3.80 -3.69 13.63
N GLU A 28 -2.81 -2.81 13.89
CA GLU A 28 -1.74 -2.51 12.93
C GLU A 28 -1.01 -3.78 12.49
N ALA A 29 -0.55 -4.59 13.45
CA ALA A 29 0.17 -5.83 13.17
C ALA A 29 -0.70 -6.86 12.43
N TYR A 30 -2.00 -6.94 12.76
CA TYR A 30 -2.93 -7.82 12.06
C TYR A 30 -3.13 -7.40 10.60
N LEU A 31 -3.36 -6.12 10.34
CA LEU A 31 -3.55 -5.61 8.98
C LEU A 31 -2.26 -5.74 8.14
N GLU A 32 -1.08 -5.52 8.74
CA GLU A 32 0.20 -5.79 8.05
C GLU A 32 0.34 -7.26 7.67
N LEU A 33 -0.03 -8.18 8.57
CA LEU A 33 -0.01 -9.62 8.30
C LEU A 33 -0.98 -10.03 7.19
N VAL A 34 -2.13 -9.36 7.09
CA VAL A 34 -3.10 -9.56 5.99
C VAL A 34 -2.47 -9.16 4.66
N LEU A 35 -1.84 -7.98 4.60
CA LEU A 35 -1.20 -7.46 3.38
C LEU A 35 -0.01 -8.31 2.94
N ASP A 36 0.80 -8.80 3.87
CA ASP A 36 1.94 -9.70 3.57
C ASP A 36 1.48 -11.00 2.89
N ARG A 37 0.28 -11.47 3.22
CA ARG A 37 -0.34 -12.68 2.65
C ARG A 37 -1.12 -12.43 1.37
N THR A 38 -1.23 -11.20 0.89
CA THR A 38 -1.88 -10.91 -0.39
C THR A 38 -1.15 -11.66 -1.53
N PRO A 39 -1.88 -12.36 -2.41
CA PRO A 39 -1.27 -13.11 -3.51
C PRO A 39 -0.80 -12.19 -4.63
N LEU A 40 0.39 -11.59 -4.44
CA LEU A 40 1.11 -10.83 -5.45
C LEU A 40 2.09 -11.73 -6.24
N PRO A 41 2.41 -11.38 -7.50
CA PRO A 41 3.53 -11.97 -8.24
C PRO A 41 4.88 -11.78 -7.53
N ASP A 42 5.85 -12.66 -7.82
CA ASP A 42 7.17 -12.66 -7.14
C ASP A 42 8.03 -11.42 -7.46
N ASP A 43 7.79 -10.78 -8.59
CA ASP A 43 8.45 -9.56 -9.06
C ASP A 43 7.85 -8.27 -8.45
N VAL A 44 6.80 -8.40 -7.62
CA VAL A 44 6.16 -7.27 -6.95
C VAL A 44 6.61 -7.20 -5.49
N PRO A 45 7.14 -6.05 -5.03
CA PRO A 45 7.47 -5.83 -3.63
C PRO A 45 6.25 -6.02 -2.72
N ARG A 46 6.47 -6.61 -1.53
CA ARG A 46 5.40 -6.92 -0.55
C ARG A 46 5.42 -5.98 0.66
N GLN A 47 6.39 -5.08 0.73
CA GLN A 47 6.57 -4.18 1.85
C GLN A 47 5.35 -3.25 1.97
N ALA A 48 4.64 -3.39 3.10
CA ALA A 48 3.57 -2.50 3.50
C ALA A 48 3.73 -2.15 4.98
N GLU A 49 3.35 -0.93 5.34
CA GLU A 49 3.32 -0.42 6.71
C GLU A 49 1.94 0.16 6.98
N VAL A 50 1.37 -0.15 8.14
CA VAL A 50 0.04 0.30 8.53
C VAL A 50 0.13 1.19 9.77
N ALA A 51 -0.63 2.28 9.75
CA ALA A 51 -0.91 3.08 10.94
C ALA A 51 -2.42 3.12 11.16
N TYR A 52 -2.89 2.89 12.38
CA TYR A 52 -4.31 2.76 12.68
C TYR A 52 -4.79 3.70 13.80
N SER A 53 -6.02 4.19 13.61
CA SER A 53 -6.71 5.07 14.54
C SER A 53 -8.02 4.43 15.00
N PRO A 54 -8.10 3.94 16.26
CA PRO A 54 -9.32 3.34 16.80
C PRO A 54 -10.53 4.28 16.84
N LEU A 55 -10.30 5.60 16.95
CA LEU A 55 -11.38 6.59 17.09
C LEU A 55 -12.34 6.61 15.89
N GLY A 56 -11.84 6.28 14.69
CA GLY A 56 -12.60 6.32 13.46
C GLY A 56 -12.45 5.06 12.63
N GLU A 57 -11.95 3.97 13.23
CA GLU A 57 -11.67 2.71 12.55
C GLU A 57 -10.93 2.93 11.21
N GLN A 58 -9.87 3.74 11.27
CA GLN A 58 -9.18 4.22 10.08
C GLN A 58 -7.76 3.66 10.02
N ALA A 59 -7.42 3.07 8.88
CA ALA A 59 -6.05 2.64 8.56
C ALA A 59 -5.41 3.56 7.52
N VAL A 60 -4.12 3.82 7.66
CA VAL A 60 -3.29 4.48 6.66
C VAL A 60 -2.18 3.52 6.27
N VAL A 61 -2.21 3.11 5.02
CA VAL A 61 -1.37 2.07 4.45
C VAL A 61 -0.35 2.69 3.52
N ARG A 62 0.92 2.50 3.82
CA ARG A 62 2.01 2.82 2.90
C ARG A 62 2.55 1.52 2.33
N PHE A 63 2.61 1.39 1.01
CA PHE A 63 3.12 0.18 0.37
C PHE A 63 4.06 0.48 -0.79
N GLU A 64 4.94 -0.47 -1.05
CA GLU A 64 5.90 -0.41 -2.13
C GLU A 64 5.26 -0.86 -3.46
N LEU A 65 5.55 -0.13 -4.52
CA LEU A 65 5.14 -0.43 -5.89
C LEU A 65 6.33 -1.01 -6.65
N PRO A 66 6.08 -1.89 -7.63
CA PRO A 66 7.15 -2.40 -8.47
C PRO A 66 7.79 -1.24 -9.27
N PRO A 67 9.09 -1.31 -9.53
CA PRO A 67 9.75 -0.38 -10.44
C PRO A 67 9.12 -0.43 -11.85
N VAL A 68 9.32 0.62 -12.64
CA VAL A 68 8.65 0.78 -13.94
C VAL A 68 9.12 -0.24 -15.00
N ASP A 69 10.28 -0.86 -14.80
CA ASP A 69 10.86 -1.90 -15.67
C ASP A 69 10.11 -3.23 -15.62
N VAL A 70 9.18 -3.41 -14.66
CA VAL A 70 8.19 -4.50 -14.66
C VAL A 70 7.38 -4.55 -15.97
N VAL A 71 7.28 -3.43 -16.69
CA VAL A 71 6.69 -3.38 -18.03
C VAL A 71 7.80 -3.50 -19.08
N PRO A 72 7.84 -4.58 -19.88
CA PRO A 72 8.85 -4.75 -20.92
C PRO A 72 8.80 -3.62 -21.96
N THR A 73 9.98 -3.19 -22.43
CA THR A 73 10.11 -2.14 -23.46
C THR A 73 9.74 -2.63 -24.85
N ILE A 74 9.90 -3.92 -25.13
CA ILE A 74 9.51 -4.56 -26.39
C ILE A 74 8.05 -5.00 -26.33
N ALA A 75 7.28 -4.59 -27.34
CA ALA A 75 5.86 -4.93 -27.44
C ALA A 75 5.63 -6.27 -28.16
N ASN A 76 6.38 -6.54 -29.22
CA ASN A 76 6.34 -7.80 -29.93
C ASN A 76 7.60 -8.05 -30.75
N TYR A 77 7.76 -9.32 -31.12
CA TYR A 77 8.73 -9.81 -32.08
C TYR A 77 7.99 -10.28 -33.32
N THR A 78 8.42 -9.83 -34.50
CA THR A 78 7.88 -10.26 -35.79
C THR A 78 8.98 -10.97 -36.56
N PHE A 79 8.78 -12.24 -36.90
CA PHE A 79 9.72 -12.99 -37.74
C PHE A 79 9.48 -12.66 -39.22
N VAL A 80 10.54 -12.26 -39.92
CA VAL A 80 10.49 -11.98 -41.35
C VAL A 80 11.07 -13.17 -42.11
N GLY A 81 10.18 -14.06 -42.56
CA GLY A 81 10.58 -15.32 -43.20
C GLY A 81 11.43 -15.17 -44.46
N THR A 82 11.39 -14.02 -45.14
CA THR A 82 12.21 -13.76 -46.34
C THR A 82 13.66 -13.42 -46.02
N THR A 83 13.95 -12.80 -44.87
CA THR A 83 15.31 -12.44 -44.45
C THR A 83 15.83 -13.32 -43.32
N GLY A 84 14.97 -14.11 -42.68
CA GLY A 84 15.30 -14.91 -41.51
C GLY A 84 15.51 -14.06 -40.24
N GLU A 85 15.13 -12.78 -40.27
CA GLU A 85 15.39 -11.84 -39.18
C GLU A 85 14.22 -11.73 -38.20
N LEU A 86 14.54 -11.51 -36.94
CA LEU A 86 13.59 -11.15 -35.90
C LEU A 86 13.51 -9.61 -35.81
N ARG A 87 12.36 -9.03 -36.14
CA ARG A 87 12.13 -7.58 -36.00
C ARG A 87 11.45 -7.29 -34.68
N GLU A 88 12.08 -6.45 -33.88
CA GLU A 88 11.53 -5.96 -32.62
C GLU A 88 10.65 -4.72 -32.86
N LYS A 89 9.47 -4.70 -32.25
CA LYS A 89 8.66 -3.49 -32.16
C LYS A 89 8.69 -2.96 -30.75
N ARG A 90 9.23 -1.75 -30.56
CA ARG A 90 9.20 -1.05 -29.28
C ARG A 90 7.77 -0.65 -28.91
N ARG A 91 7.47 -0.73 -27.62
CA ARG A 91 6.22 -0.26 -27.04
C ARG A 91 6.18 1.26 -27.08
N SER A 92 5.00 1.82 -27.36
CA SER A 92 4.80 3.27 -27.27
C SER A 92 4.71 3.71 -25.80
N ASP A 93 5.12 4.93 -25.49
CA ASP A 93 5.03 5.45 -24.12
C ASP A 93 3.60 5.46 -23.57
N ALA A 94 2.60 5.68 -24.44
CA ALA A 94 1.20 5.65 -24.06
C ALA A 94 0.75 4.25 -23.64
N GLU A 95 1.19 3.22 -24.37
CA GLU A 95 0.92 1.83 -24.01
C GLU A 95 1.66 1.42 -22.73
N PHE A 96 2.92 1.81 -22.59
CA PHE A 96 3.71 1.58 -21.38
C PHE A 96 3.03 2.15 -20.14
N ARG A 97 2.69 3.45 -20.16
CA ARG A 97 2.00 4.12 -19.04
C ARG A 97 0.68 3.43 -18.69
N ARG A 98 -0.07 2.99 -19.71
CA ARG A 98 -1.34 2.28 -19.52
C ARG A 98 -1.13 0.93 -18.81
N LEU A 99 -0.12 0.17 -19.18
CA LEU A 99 0.19 -1.12 -18.55
C LEU A 99 0.64 -0.92 -17.10
N TYR A 100 1.58 0.00 -16.87
CA TYR A 100 2.07 0.29 -15.52
C TYR A 100 0.93 0.78 -14.60
N GLN A 101 0.09 1.69 -15.08
CA GLN A 101 -1.09 2.13 -14.33
C GLN A 101 -2.03 0.96 -14.00
N SER A 102 -2.22 0.02 -14.93
CA SER A 102 -3.03 -1.18 -14.67
C SER A 102 -2.43 -2.05 -13.57
N ILE A 103 -1.10 -2.21 -13.51
CA ILE A 103 -0.42 -2.98 -12.46
C ILE A 103 -0.65 -2.30 -11.10
N VAL A 104 -0.35 -1.01 -11.01
CA VAL A 104 -0.54 -0.21 -9.78
C VAL A 104 -2.00 -0.28 -9.28
N SER A 105 -2.97 -0.13 -10.18
CA SER A 105 -4.39 -0.24 -9.83
C SER A 105 -4.75 -1.61 -9.26
N GLN A 106 -4.20 -2.69 -9.82
CA GLN A 106 -4.52 -4.05 -9.38
C GLN A 106 -3.96 -4.34 -8.00
N ILE A 107 -2.72 -3.92 -7.71
CA ILE A 107 -2.12 -4.05 -6.38
C ILE A 107 -2.97 -3.30 -5.35
N ALA A 108 -3.31 -2.05 -5.65
CA ALA A 108 -4.17 -1.22 -4.79
C ALA A 108 -5.55 -1.87 -4.53
N LEU A 109 -6.17 -2.45 -5.56
CA LEU A 109 -7.45 -3.16 -5.44
C LEU A 109 -7.34 -4.43 -4.59
N LEU A 110 -6.25 -5.21 -4.73
CA LEU A 110 -6.02 -6.42 -3.95
C LEU A 110 -5.85 -6.10 -2.46
N TYR A 111 -5.00 -5.12 -2.13
CA TYR A 111 -4.83 -4.69 -0.74
C TYR A 111 -6.11 -4.12 -0.14
N MET A 112 -6.85 -3.31 -0.88
CA MET A 112 -8.15 -2.80 -0.43
C MET A 112 -9.14 -3.93 -0.15
N ARG A 113 -9.24 -4.91 -1.05
CA ARG A 113 -10.09 -6.08 -0.85
C ARG A 113 -9.68 -6.83 0.41
N ASP A 114 -8.41 -7.18 0.53
CA ASP A 114 -7.91 -8.03 1.61
C ASP A 114 -8.10 -7.36 2.98
N LEU A 115 -7.88 -6.04 3.09
CA LEU A 115 -8.12 -5.31 4.34
C LEU A 115 -9.61 -5.27 4.73
N PHE A 116 -10.50 -4.92 3.81
CA PHE A 116 -11.94 -4.83 4.11
C PHE A 116 -12.60 -6.20 4.32
N GLU A 117 -12.05 -7.27 3.74
CA GLU A 117 -12.47 -8.65 3.99
C GLU A 117 -11.94 -9.18 5.34
N ALA A 118 -10.71 -8.83 5.71
CA ALA A 118 -10.07 -9.35 6.92
C ALA A 118 -10.57 -8.69 8.22
N ASP A 119 -10.97 -7.42 8.17
CA ASP A 119 -11.44 -6.68 9.34
C ASP A 119 -12.79 -6.02 9.05
N PRO A 120 -13.92 -6.56 9.54
CA PRO A 120 -15.26 -5.98 9.32
C PRO A 120 -15.48 -4.61 9.96
N ASP A 121 -14.75 -4.28 11.03
CA ASP A 121 -14.95 -3.03 11.76
C ASP A 121 -14.20 -1.85 11.13
N LEU A 122 -13.24 -2.12 10.25
CA LEU A 122 -12.47 -1.09 9.56
C LEU A 122 -13.36 -0.24 8.65
N GLU A 123 -13.50 1.06 8.92
CA GLU A 123 -14.42 1.94 8.19
C GLU A 123 -13.75 2.71 7.06
N ASN A 124 -12.47 3.08 7.22
CA ASN A 124 -11.75 3.89 6.25
C ASN A 124 -10.31 3.42 6.04
N VAL A 125 -9.84 3.45 4.80
CA VAL A 125 -8.44 3.20 4.45
C VAL A 125 -7.89 4.31 3.56
N GLU A 126 -6.76 4.88 3.94
CA GLU A 126 -5.95 5.72 3.06
C GLU A 126 -4.75 4.94 2.54
N PHE A 127 -4.57 4.94 1.23
CA PHE A 127 -3.47 4.26 0.57
C PHE A 127 -2.42 5.27 0.07
N GLY A 128 -1.15 4.91 0.23
CA GLY A 128 0.00 5.59 -0.35
C GLY A 128 0.94 4.58 -0.98
N GLY A 129 1.01 4.55 -2.31
CA GLY A 129 1.93 3.68 -3.05
C GLY A 129 3.22 4.43 -3.41
N HIS A 130 4.35 3.86 -3.05
CA HIS A 130 5.67 4.49 -3.20
C HIS A 130 6.60 3.62 -4.04
N VAL A 131 7.57 4.24 -4.73
CA VAL A 131 8.61 3.54 -5.46
C VAL A 131 9.97 4.00 -4.96
N HIS A 132 10.96 3.11 -4.89
CA HIS A 132 12.35 3.54 -4.71
C HIS A 132 12.87 4.15 -6.01
N ALA A 133 13.38 5.38 -5.92
CA ALA A 133 13.95 6.09 -7.06
C ALA A 133 15.30 6.69 -6.71
N ILE A 134 16.15 6.89 -7.72
CA ILE A 134 17.37 7.70 -7.59
C ILE A 134 17.12 9.01 -8.32
N ASN A 135 17.31 10.12 -7.63
CA ASN A 135 17.20 11.44 -8.25
C ASN A 135 18.37 11.65 -9.21
N PRO A 136 18.14 11.86 -10.52
CA PRO A 136 19.22 11.97 -11.50
C PRO A 136 20.05 13.24 -11.32
N ALA A 137 19.50 14.30 -10.71
CA ALA A 137 20.20 15.56 -10.50
C ALA A 137 21.12 15.54 -9.26
N THR A 138 20.78 14.74 -8.24
CA THR A 138 21.49 14.74 -6.95
C THR A 138 22.16 13.39 -6.61
N GLY A 139 21.81 12.31 -7.31
CA GLY A 139 22.24 10.95 -7.00
C GLY A 139 21.63 10.38 -5.71
N GLN A 140 20.76 11.11 -5.03
CA GLN A 140 20.18 10.69 -3.75
C GLN A 140 19.05 9.70 -3.96
N ARG A 141 18.93 8.74 -3.04
CA ARG A 141 17.80 7.81 -2.98
C ARG A 141 16.59 8.55 -2.44
N GLU A 142 15.48 8.44 -3.15
CA GLU A 142 14.20 9.02 -2.79
C GLU A 142 13.13 7.92 -2.72
N TYR A 143 12.05 8.22 -2.00
CA TYR A 143 10.88 7.34 -1.86
C TYR A 143 9.59 8.08 -2.23
N PRO A 144 9.45 8.55 -3.48
CA PRO A 144 8.29 9.32 -3.92
C PRO A 144 6.99 8.52 -3.83
N CYS A 145 5.91 9.23 -3.50
CA CYS A 145 4.54 8.73 -3.54
C CYS A 145 3.99 8.87 -4.97
N LEU A 146 3.67 7.75 -5.63
CA LEU A 146 3.13 7.76 -7.00
C LEU A 146 1.60 7.79 -7.04
N ILE A 147 0.96 7.13 -6.08
CA ILE A 147 -0.49 7.12 -5.93
C ILE A 147 -0.87 7.37 -4.48
N SER A 148 -1.94 8.13 -4.28
CA SER A 148 -2.60 8.26 -3.00
C SER A 148 -4.09 8.42 -3.20
N PHE A 149 -4.87 7.71 -2.40
CA PHE A 149 -6.34 7.77 -2.42
C PHE A 149 -6.90 7.26 -1.09
N ALA A 150 -8.13 7.65 -0.78
CA ALA A 150 -8.86 7.20 0.40
C ALA A 150 -10.16 6.49 -0.01
N VAL A 151 -10.53 5.49 0.78
CA VAL A 151 -11.72 4.67 0.61
C VAL A 151 -12.44 4.52 1.94
N ASP A 152 -13.74 4.82 1.95
CA ASP A 152 -14.64 4.38 3.01
C ASP A 152 -15.31 3.05 2.63
N ARG A 153 -15.75 2.29 3.64
CA ARG A 153 -16.36 0.97 3.48
C ARG A 153 -17.64 1.02 2.66
N GLU A 154 -18.51 2.01 2.90
CA GLU A 154 -19.77 2.19 2.17
C GLU A 154 -19.52 2.29 0.66
N ARG A 155 -18.56 3.12 0.28
CA ARG A 155 -18.14 3.29 -1.10
C ARG A 155 -17.52 2.03 -1.65
N TYR A 156 -16.65 1.34 -0.91
CA TYR A 156 -16.09 0.05 -1.32
C TYR A 156 -17.20 -0.96 -1.64
N GLN A 157 -18.20 -1.09 -0.77
CA GLN A 157 -19.33 -2.02 -0.94
C GLN A 157 -20.22 -1.67 -2.13
N SER A 158 -20.31 -0.38 -2.50
CA SER A 158 -21.03 0.06 -3.70
C SER A 158 -20.34 -0.34 -5.01
N LEU A 159 -19.06 -0.73 -4.96
CA LEU A 159 -18.31 -1.10 -6.16
C LEU A 159 -18.59 -2.55 -6.55
N ASN A 160 -19.06 -2.73 -7.79
CA ASN A 160 -19.08 -4.04 -8.41
C ASN A 160 -17.69 -4.40 -8.95
N LEU A 161 -16.83 -4.97 -8.10
CA LEU A 161 -15.47 -5.36 -8.46
C LEU A 161 -15.39 -6.41 -9.59
N ARG A 162 -16.50 -7.11 -9.92
CA ARG A 162 -16.55 -8.05 -11.06
C ARG A 162 -16.51 -7.33 -12.41
N ASP A 163 -17.10 -6.13 -12.48
CA ASP A 163 -17.21 -5.34 -13.71
C ASP A 163 -16.27 -4.12 -13.73
N VAL A 164 -15.43 -3.94 -12.71
CA VAL A 164 -14.44 -2.86 -12.66
C VAL A 164 -13.33 -3.13 -13.68
N THR A 165 -13.22 -2.24 -14.68
CA THR A 165 -12.05 -2.23 -15.55
C THR A 165 -10.83 -1.82 -14.72
N ARG A 166 -9.76 -2.65 -14.73
CA ARG A 166 -8.50 -2.46 -13.96
C ARG A 166 -7.99 -1.00 -13.96
N ARG A 167 -8.18 -0.26 -15.05
CA ARG A 167 -7.74 1.13 -15.23
C ARG A 167 -8.69 2.20 -14.68
N SER A 168 -10.00 1.96 -14.67
CA SER A 168 -11.00 3.01 -14.37
C SER A 168 -11.13 3.31 -12.88
N VAL A 169 -10.50 2.50 -12.03
CA VAL A 169 -10.53 2.68 -10.58
C VAL A 169 -9.78 3.98 -10.21
N LEU A 170 -8.49 4.14 -10.48
CA LEU A 170 -7.71 5.29 -9.98
C LEU A 170 -8.32 6.70 -10.26
N PRO A 171 -8.89 7.01 -11.45
CA PRO A 171 -9.54 8.30 -11.70
C PRO A 171 -10.77 8.59 -10.81
N ILE A 172 -11.62 7.58 -10.55
CA ILE A 172 -12.80 7.69 -9.67
C ILE A 172 -12.38 8.02 -8.24
N TRP A 173 -11.20 7.56 -7.84
CA TRP A 173 -10.71 7.68 -6.46
C TRP A 173 -9.97 9.00 -6.26
N ARG A 174 -9.31 9.50 -7.31
CA ARG A 174 -8.75 10.87 -7.37
C ARG A 174 -9.82 11.96 -7.30
N SER A 175 -11.05 11.70 -7.77
CA SER A 175 -12.14 12.69 -7.76
C SER A 175 -12.96 12.73 -6.46
N SER A 176 -12.77 11.79 -5.53
CA SER A 176 -13.45 11.84 -4.24
C SER A 176 -12.68 12.74 -3.28
N LYS A 177 -12.92 14.05 -3.40
CA LYS A 177 -12.55 15.00 -2.35
C LYS A 177 -13.51 14.82 -1.16
N ALA A 178 -13.28 13.79 -0.38
CA ALA A 178 -13.50 13.85 1.06
C ALA A 178 -12.10 13.95 1.69
N GLY A 179 -11.60 15.19 1.84
CA GLY A 179 -10.43 15.47 2.68
C GLY A 179 -9.03 15.48 2.04
N VAL A 180 -8.85 15.61 0.72
CA VAL A 180 -7.52 16.03 0.20
C VAL A 180 -7.45 17.55 0.18
N THR A 181 -7.16 18.14 1.33
CA THR A 181 -6.75 19.55 1.41
C THR A 181 -5.32 19.63 0.89
N GLU A 182 -5.10 20.49 -0.12
CA GLU A 182 -3.79 21.02 -0.52
C GLU A 182 -3.17 21.77 0.67
N ALA A 183 -2.69 21.01 1.66
CA ALA A 183 -1.79 21.39 2.73
C ALA A 183 -1.66 20.21 3.71
N GLY A 184 -1.41 18.98 3.24
CA GLY A 184 -0.91 17.92 4.12
C GLY A 184 -1.11 16.52 3.64
N GLY A 185 -0.24 16.07 2.74
CA GLY A 185 -0.22 14.67 2.31
C GLY A 185 -0.01 13.67 3.45
N PRO A 186 -0.13 12.35 3.16
CA PRO A 186 -0.08 11.25 4.13
C PRO A 186 1.14 11.30 5.06
N GLY A 187 2.24 11.95 4.66
CA GLY A 187 3.40 12.19 5.52
C GLY A 187 3.16 13.09 6.75
N ARG A 188 2.11 13.93 6.82
CA ARG A 188 1.80 14.71 8.03
C ARG A 188 1.02 13.90 9.07
N PHE A 189 0.07 13.08 8.64
CA PHE A 189 -0.62 12.10 9.48
C PHE A 189 0.37 11.06 10.01
N TRP A 190 1.22 10.51 9.13
CA TRP A 190 2.28 9.56 9.50
C TRP A 190 3.31 10.17 10.49
N ARG A 191 3.69 11.45 10.31
CA ARG A 191 4.52 12.19 11.27
C ARG A 191 3.77 12.60 12.55
N GLY A 192 2.45 12.67 12.53
CA GLY A 192 1.61 12.96 13.69
C GLY A 192 1.49 11.74 14.59
N ILE A 193 1.15 10.59 14.01
CA ILE A 193 1.07 9.30 14.72
C ILE A 193 2.44 8.92 15.31
N ARG A 194 3.53 8.95 14.53
CA ARG A 194 4.87 8.67 15.07
C ARG A 194 5.35 9.67 16.13
N ARG A 195 4.82 10.90 16.18
CA ARG A 195 5.15 11.87 17.26
C ARG A 195 4.37 11.59 18.55
N SER A 196 3.13 11.12 18.45
CA SER A 196 2.36 10.66 19.62
C SER A 196 3.04 9.48 20.33
N VAL A 197 3.70 8.58 19.59
CA VAL A 197 4.47 7.44 20.13
C VAL A 197 5.74 7.87 20.88
N ARG A 198 6.40 8.97 20.50
CA ARG A 198 7.59 9.49 21.21
C ARG A 198 7.27 10.43 22.38
N GLY A 199 6.02 10.88 22.52
CA GLY A 199 5.59 11.76 23.62
C GLY A 199 5.05 11.02 24.84
N GLY A 200 4.81 9.70 24.75
CA GLY A 200 4.15 8.91 25.81
C GLY A 200 5.08 8.28 26.86
N THR A 201 6.41 8.32 26.69
CA THR A 201 7.38 7.71 27.64
C THR A 201 8.17 8.74 28.45
N ALA A 202 7.63 9.93 28.69
CA ALA A 202 8.29 10.95 29.50
C ALA A 202 7.33 11.67 30.48
N SER A 203 6.65 10.92 31.36
CA SER A 203 6.20 11.46 32.64
C SER A 203 5.87 10.36 33.66
N SER A 204 6.91 9.71 34.19
CA SER A 204 6.85 9.07 35.52
C SER A 204 8.25 8.88 36.08
N SER A 205 8.83 9.97 36.61
CA SER A 205 9.77 9.94 37.73
C SER A 205 10.21 11.38 38.08
N ALA A 206 9.44 12.07 38.93
CA ALA A 206 9.95 13.20 39.72
C ALA A 206 8.98 13.59 40.86
N GLY A 207 9.40 13.32 42.10
CA GLY A 207 8.97 14.00 43.33
C GLY A 207 7.65 13.51 43.95
N SER A 208 7.55 13.22 45.25
CA SER A 208 8.47 13.31 46.39
C SER A 208 8.05 12.29 47.45
#